data_AF-A0A4U1EJY8-F1
#
_entry.id   AF-A0A4U1EJY8-F1
#
_cell.length_a   1.000
_cell.length_b   1.000
_cell.length_c   1.000
_cell.angle_alpha   90.00
_cell.angle_beta   90.00
_cell.angle_gamma   90.00
#
_symmetry.space_group_name_H-M   'P 1'
#
loop_
_entity.id
_entity.type
_entity.pdbx_description
1 polymer ?
#
loop_
_entity_poly.entity_id
_entity_poly.type
_entity_poly.pdbx_seq_one_letter_code
_entity_poly.pdbx_strand_id
1 'polypeptide(L)'
;MEPKRIREGYLVKRGSMFNTWKPMWVVLLEDGVEFYKKKSDNSPKGMIPLKGSTLTSPCQDFGKRMFVFKITTTKQQDHFFQAAFLEERDGWVRDIKKAIKCIEGGQKFARKSTRRSIRLPETIDLGALYLSMKDTEKGVKELNLEKDKKIFNHCFTGNCVIDWLVSNKSVRNRQEGLVIASSLLNEGYLQPAGDLSKYAVDGTAENPFLDNPDAFYYFPDSGFFCEENSSDDDVILKEEFRGVVIKQGCLLKQGEDPLGAIRLRGCVVTSVESNPDGKKSEEENLFEIITADEVHYFLQAATPKERTEWIKAIQVAFRTGK
;
A
#
# COMPACT_ATOMS: atom_id res chain seq x y z
N MET A 1 -6.40 -26.80 1.75
CA MET A 1 -5.31 -26.61 0.77
C MET A 1 -5.21 -25.12 0.53
N GLU A 2 -4.04 -24.54 0.68
CA GLU A 2 -3.81 -23.15 0.29
C GLU A 2 -3.78 -23.07 -1.25
N PRO A 3 -4.36 -22.01 -1.84
CA PRO A 3 -4.33 -21.83 -3.29
C PRO A 3 -2.89 -21.67 -3.78
N LYS A 4 -2.55 -22.26 -4.92
CA LYS A 4 -1.19 -22.17 -5.46
C LYS A 4 -0.89 -20.74 -5.90
N ARG A 5 0.30 -20.26 -5.58
CA ARG A 5 0.85 -19.01 -6.13
C ARG A 5 1.22 -19.20 -7.60
N ILE A 6 0.67 -18.33 -8.46
CA ILE A 6 0.92 -18.33 -9.91
C ILE A 6 1.97 -17.28 -10.26
N ARG A 7 1.87 -16.09 -9.69
CA ARG A 7 2.78 -14.96 -9.95
C ARG A 7 2.83 -14.02 -8.75
N GLU A 8 3.96 -13.38 -8.53
CA GLU A 8 4.11 -12.29 -7.55
C GLU A 8 4.99 -11.19 -8.13
N GLY A 9 4.80 -9.96 -7.67
CA GLY A 9 5.57 -8.80 -8.13
C GLY A 9 4.95 -7.47 -7.72
N TYR A 10 5.73 -6.39 -7.76
CA TYR A 10 5.24 -5.05 -7.50
C TYR A 10 4.43 -4.52 -8.68
N LEU A 11 3.25 -3.99 -8.39
CA LEU A 11 2.42 -3.24 -9.34
C LEU A 11 1.94 -1.96 -8.68
N VAL A 12 1.62 -0.97 -9.49
CA VAL A 12 1.07 0.29 -8.99
C VAL A 12 -0.45 0.18 -9.02
N LYS A 13 -1.07 0.14 -7.84
CA LYS A 13 -2.52 -0.03 -7.69
C LYS A 13 -3.21 1.31 -7.45
N ARG A 14 -4.34 1.55 -8.13
CA ARG A 14 -5.23 2.69 -7.82
C ARG A 14 -5.98 2.43 -6.51
N GLY A 15 -5.89 3.37 -5.57
CA GLY A 15 -6.65 3.40 -4.33
C GLY A 15 -8.12 3.72 -4.59
N SER A 16 -9.01 3.07 -3.84
CA SER A 16 -10.46 3.19 -4.03
C SER A 16 -11.03 4.52 -3.53
N MET A 17 -10.41 5.14 -2.52
CA MET A 17 -10.92 6.35 -1.86
C MET A 17 -10.35 7.66 -2.45
N PHE A 18 -9.04 7.72 -2.70
CA PHE A 18 -8.36 8.96 -3.09
C PHE A 18 -7.92 9.00 -4.55
N ASN A 19 -8.24 7.96 -5.34
CA ASN A 19 -7.74 7.80 -6.72
C ASN A 19 -6.21 7.87 -6.87
N THR A 20 -5.47 7.75 -5.77
CA THR A 20 -4.01 7.77 -5.73
C THR A 20 -3.46 6.44 -6.20
N TRP A 21 -2.32 6.47 -6.87
CA TRP A 21 -1.66 5.28 -7.40
C TRP A 21 -0.46 4.97 -6.52
N LYS A 22 -0.47 3.83 -5.84
CA LYS A 22 0.58 3.45 -4.91
C LYS A 22 1.24 2.13 -5.34
N PRO A 23 2.57 2.02 -5.30
CA PRO A 23 3.26 0.74 -5.42
C PRO A 23 2.76 -0.23 -4.34
N MET A 24 2.41 -1.45 -4.74
CA MET A 24 1.96 -2.51 -3.86
C MET A 24 2.57 -3.83 -4.33
N TRP A 25 2.93 -4.69 -3.37
CA TRP A 25 3.31 -6.06 -3.68
C TRP A 25 2.05 -6.85 -4.02
N VAL A 26 1.96 -7.40 -5.22
CA VAL A 26 0.78 -8.12 -5.70
C VAL A 26 1.12 -9.60 -5.86
N VAL A 27 0.20 -10.46 -5.42
CA VAL A 27 0.31 -11.92 -5.50
C VAL A 27 -0.92 -12.46 -6.20
N LEU A 28 -0.72 -13.08 -7.36
CA LEU A 28 -1.74 -13.85 -8.08
C LEU A 28 -1.77 -15.28 -7.56
N LEU A 29 -2.93 -15.67 -7.05
CA LEU A 29 -3.27 -17.01 -6.62
C LEU A 29 -4.22 -17.67 -7.62
N GLU A 30 -4.38 -18.99 -7.51
CA GLU A 30 -5.36 -19.74 -8.32
C GLU A 30 -6.81 -19.30 -8.12
N ASP A 31 -7.15 -18.65 -7.00
CA ASP A 31 -8.51 -18.29 -6.63
C ASP A 31 -8.77 -16.78 -6.55
N GLY A 32 -7.70 -15.97 -6.53
CA GLY A 32 -7.77 -14.54 -6.25
C GLY A 32 -6.47 -13.79 -6.53
N VAL A 33 -6.54 -12.47 -6.44
CA VAL A 33 -5.37 -11.58 -6.42
C VAL A 33 -5.30 -10.92 -5.05
N GLU A 34 -4.20 -11.10 -4.35
CA GLU A 34 -3.89 -10.43 -3.09
C GLU A 34 -2.91 -9.30 -3.32
N PHE A 35 -3.03 -8.23 -2.53
CA PHE A 35 -2.09 -7.12 -2.59
C PHE A 35 -1.72 -6.67 -1.18
N TYR A 36 -0.45 -6.30 -1.01
CA TYR A 36 0.20 -6.00 0.25
C TYR A 36 0.88 -4.62 0.15
N LYS A 37 1.14 -3.98 1.29
CA LYS A 37 1.90 -2.72 1.28
C LYS A 37 3.35 -3.00 0.91
N LYS A 38 3.91 -4.08 1.45
CA LYS A 38 5.29 -4.54 1.26
C LYS A 38 5.32 -6.05 1.02
N LYS A 39 6.47 -6.57 0.57
CA LYS A 39 6.64 -8.00 0.33
C LYS A 39 6.78 -8.79 1.63
N SER A 40 7.34 -8.18 2.68
CA SER A 40 7.48 -8.78 4.00
C SER A 40 6.18 -8.88 4.79
N ASP A 41 5.10 -8.23 4.32
CA ASP A 41 3.82 -8.22 5.03
C ASP A 41 3.18 -9.62 5.03
N ASN A 42 2.81 -10.10 6.20
CA ASN A 42 2.15 -11.40 6.35
C ASN A 42 0.62 -11.32 6.10
N SER A 43 0.04 -10.11 6.14
CA SER A 43 -1.39 -9.87 5.95
C SER A 43 -1.65 -9.05 4.67
N PRO A 44 -2.55 -9.51 3.77
CA PRO A 44 -2.88 -8.74 2.57
C PRO A 44 -3.74 -7.53 2.94
N LYS A 45 -3.46 -6.38 2.33
CA LYS A 45 -4.33 -5.20 2.39
C LYS A 45 -5.70 -5.45 1.77
N GLY A 46 -5.80 -6.44 0.90
CA GLY A 46 -7.08 -6.89 0.37
C GLY A 46 -6.92 -8.03 -0.61
N MET A 47 -8.05 -8.65 -0.93
CA MET A 47 -8.15 -9.76 -1.87
C MET A 47 -9.23 -9.45 -2.91
N ILE A 48 -8.91 -9.66 -4.17
CA ILE A 48 -9.82 -9.57 -5.30
C ILE A 48 -10.14 -11.01 -5.74
N PRO A 49 -11.37 -11.51 -5.52
CA PRO A 49 -11.73 -12.84 -5.99
C PRO A 49 -11.74 -12.87 -7.52
N LEU A 50 -11.20 -13.92 -8.13
CA LEU A 50 -11.18 -14.07 -9.60
C LEU A 50 -12.43 -14.76 -10.15
N LYS A 51 -13.20 -15.46 -9.30
CA LYS A 51 -14.41 -16.18 -9.71
C LYS A 51 -15.45 -15.21 -10.28
N GLY A 52 -15.72 -15.32 -11.57
CA GLY A 52 -16.68 -14.47 -12.30
C GLY A 52 -16.19 -13.03 -12.54
N SER A 53 -14.91 -12.76 -12.28
CA SER A 53 -14.32 -11.46 -12.55
C SER A 53 -13.94 -11.33 -14.03
N THR A 54 -14.08 -10.15 -14.59
CA THR A 54 -13.69 -9.85 -15.97
C THR A 54 -12.42 -9.00 -15.99
N LEU A 55 -11.60 -9.19 -17.02
CA LEU A 55 -10.33 -8.48 -17.17
C LEU A 55 -10.33 -7.62 -18.44
N THR A 56 -10.14 -6.31 -18.26
CA THR A 56 -10.05 -5.35 -19.36
C THR A 56 -8.59 -4.91 -19.55
N SER A 57 -8.04 -5.14 -20.75
CA SER A 57 -6.73 -4.66 -21.17
C SER A 57 -6.71 -4.49 -22.70
N PRO A 58 -6.19 -3.36 -23.24
CA PRO A 58 -5.71 -2.18 -22.52
C PRO A 58 -6.86 -1.37 -21.91
N CYS A 59 -6.66 -0.85 -20.70
CA CYS A 59 -7.58 0.11 -20.09
C CYS A 59 -7.23 1.51 -20.63
N GLN A 60 -8.09 2.06 -21.52
CA GLN A 60 -7.88 3.36 -22.15
C GLN A 60 -8.40 4.54 -21.30
N ASP A 61 -9.00 4.24 -20.14
CA ASP A 61 -9.62 5.22 -19.24
C ASP A 61 -8.62 6.26 -18.69
N PHE A 62 -7.31 6.00 -18.82
CA PHE A 62 -6.23 6.89 -18.38
C PHE A 62 -5.31 7.28 -19.54
N GLY A 63 -5.66 8.32 -20.28
CA GLY A 63 -4.89 8.77 -21.46
C GLY A 63 -3.42 9.15 -21.20
N LYS A 64 -3.02 9.38 -19.93
CA LYS A 64 -1.63 9.69 -19.54
C LYS A 64 -0.86 8.51 -18.92
N ARG A 65 -1.53 7.42 -18.53
CA ARG A 65 -0.89 6.27 -17.86
C ARG A 65 -0.84 5.06 -18.78
N MET A 66 0.37 4.67 -19.14
CA MET A 66 0.62 3.50 -19.98
C MET A 66 0.57 2.21 -19.14
N PHE A 67 0.28 1.10 -19.82
CA PHE A 67 0.35 -0.25 -19.26
C PHE A 67 -0.64 -0.56 -18.11
N VAL A 68 -1.78 0.13 -18.09
CA VAL A 68 -2.87 -0.10 -17.13
C VAL A 68 -3.77 -1.24 -17.58
N PHE A 69 -4.14 -2.10 -16.63
CA PHE A 69 -5.19 -3.11 -16.79
C PHE A 69 -6.19 -3.02 -15.64
N LYS A 70 -7.41 -3.50 -15.89
CA LYS A 70 -8.54 -3.42 -14.96
C LYS A 70 -9.13 -4.81 -14.69
N ILE A 71 -9.38 -5.12 -13.42
CA ILE A 71 -10.13 -6.30 -12.97
C ILE A 71 -11.48 -5.80 -12.44
N THR A 72 -12.57 -6.25 -13.05
CA THR A 72 -13.94 -5.97 -12.58
C THR A 72 -14.48 -7.22 -11.91
N THR A 73 -14.84 -7.11 -10.63
CA THR A 73 -15.38 -8.25 -9.87
C THR A 73 -16.86 -8.49 -10.18
N THR A 74 -17.41 -9.63 -9.75
CA THR A 74 -18.85 -9.94 -9.87
C THR A 74 -19.76 -8.94 -9.17
N LYS A 75 -19.24 -8.21 -8.17
CA LYS A 75 -19.94 -7.12 -7.48
C LYS A 75 -19.84 -5.78 -8.21
N GLN A 76 -19.37 -5.76 -9.46
CA GLN A 76 -19.09 -4.57 -10.26
C GLN A 76 -18.07 -3.61 -9.62
N GLN A 77 -17.17 -4.14 -8.80
CA GLN A 77 -16.07 -3.35 -8.23
C GLN A 77 -14.86 -3.37 -9.19
N ASP A 78 -14.42 -2.19 -9.61
CA ASP A 78 -13.30 -2.01 -10.53
C ASP A 78 -11.98 -1.80 -9.77
N HIS A 79 -10.99 -2.64 -10.09
CA HIS A 79 -9.63 -2.56 -9.56
C HIS A 79 -8.64 -2.30 -10.69
N PHE A 80 -7.91 -1.19 -10.59
CA PHE A 80 -6.95 -0.78 -11.60
C PHE A 80 -5.52 -1.03 -11.12
N PHE A 81 -4.72 -1.59 -12.01
CA PHE A 81 -3.31 -1.87 -11.79
C PHE A 81 -2.50 -1.37 -12.98
N GLN A 82 -1.34 -0.82 -12.69
CA GLN A 82 -0.37 -0.36 -13.67
C GLN A 82 0.92 -1.17 -13.49
N ALA A 83 1.37 -1.77 -14.60
CA ALA A 83 2.68 -2.41 -14.68
C ALA A 83 3.76 -1.41 -15.05
N ALA A 84 5.03 -1.77 -14.81
CA ALA A 84 6.16 -0.95 -15.20
C ALA A 84 6.36 -0.92 -16.73
N PHE A 85 5.99 -1.99 -17.44
CA PHE A 85 6.14 -2.12 -18.89
C PHE A 85 5.12 -3.05 -19.55
N LEU A 86 5.11 -3.06 -20.90
CA LEU A 86 4.16 -3.77 -21.75
C LEU A 86 4.14 -5.27 -21.50
N GLU A 87 5.31 -5.91 -21.48
CA GLU A 87 5.45 -7.36 -21.32
C GLU A 87 5.10 -7.82 -19.91
N GLU A 88 5.38 -7.02 -18.87
CA GLU A 88 4.93 -7.28 -17.51
C GLU A 88 3.41 -7.24 -17.43
N ARG A 89 2.79 -6.17 -17.95
CA ARG A 89 1.33 -6.07 -18.06
C ARG A 89 0.77 -7.29 -18.78
N ASP A 90 1.31 -7.65 -19.93
CA ASP A 90 0.80 -8.75 -20.74
C ASP A 90 1.00 -10.10 -20.05
N GLY A 91 2.09 -10.26 -19.28
CA GLY A 91 2.31 -11.41 -18.40
C GLY A 91 1.25 -11.51 -17.31
N TRP A 92 1.01 -10.43 -16.57
CA TRP A 92 -0.04 -10.36 -15.55
C TRP A 92 -1.43 -10.62 -16.14
N VAL A 93 -1.76 -9.97 -17.25
CA VAL A 93 -3.05 -10.13 -17.93
C VAL A 93 -3.27 -11.57 -18.41
N ARG A 94 -2.23 -12.21 -18.97
CA ARG A 94 -2.30 -13.59 -19.43
C ARG A 94 -2.54 -14.56 -18.28
N ASP A 95 -1.79 -14.40 -17.19
CA ASP A 95 -1.88 -15.31 -16.05
C ASP A 95 -3.20 -15.14 -15.29
N ILE A 96 -3.68 -13.91 -15.12
CA ILE A 96 -4.99 -13.63 -14.53
C ILE A 96 -6.12 -14.23 -15.39
N LYS A 97 -6.10 -14.04 -16.72
CA LYS A 97 -7.09 -14.66 -17.64
C LYS A 97 -7.08 -16.18 -17.54
N LYS A 98 -5.88 -16.77 -17.46
CA LYS A 98 -5.72 -18.21 -17.31
C LYS A 98 -6.31 -18.69 -15.98
N ALA A 99 -6.03 -18.00 -14.88
CA ALA A 99 -6.58 -18.31 -13.56
C ALA A 99 -8.12 -18.22 -13.56
N ILE A 100 -8.72 -17.14 -14.10
CA ILE A 100 -10.19 -17.00 -14.21
C ILE A 100 -10.80 -18.19 -14.97
N LYS A 101 -10.23 -18.54 -16.13
CA LYS A 101 -10.72 -19.66 -16.95
C LYS A 101 -10.60 -21.02 -16.24
N CYS A 102 -9.53 -21.22 -15.47
CA CYS A 102 -9.33 -22.44 -14.69
C CYS A 102 -10.37 -22.57 -13.55
N ILE A 103 -10.72 -21.47 -12.89
CA ILE A 103 -11.78 -21.44 -11.87
C ILE A 103 -13.15 -21.74 -12.48
N GLU A 104 -13.47 -21.15 -13.64
CA GLU A 104 -14.72 -21.40 -14.37
C GLU A 104 -14.85 -22.85 -14.84
N GLY A 105 -13.73 -23.49 -15.21
CA GLY A 105 -13.64 -24.90 -15.62
C GLY A 105 -13.82 -25.94 -14.50
N GLY A 106 -14.24 -25.52 -13.30
CA GLY A 106 -14.57 -26.43 -12.20
C GLY A 106 -13.42 -26.71 -11.22
N GLN A 107 -12.31 -25.96 -11.27
CA GLN A 107 -11.36 -26.00 -10.16
C GLN A 107 -12.04 -25.49 -8.89
N LYS A 108 -12.01 -26.31 -7.84
CA LYS A 108 -12.59 -25.97 -6.55
C LYS A 108 -11.85 -24.77 -5.98
N PHE A 109 -12.59 -23.73 -5.60
CA PHE A 109 -12.09 -22.63 -4.77
C PHE A 109 -11.44 -23.27 -3.52
N ALA A 110 -10.11 -23.22 -3.43
CA ALA A 110 -9.35 -24.00 -2.46
C ALA A 110 -9.61 -23.54 -1.00
N ARG A 111 -10.09 -22.30 -0.85
CA ARG A 111 -10.45 -21.73 0.44
C ARG A 111 -11.85 -22.18 0.87
N LYS A 112 -11.94 -22.85 2.03
CA LYS A 112 -13.23 -23.07 2.71
C LYS A 112 -13.78 -21.71 3.11
N SER A 113 -14.60 -21.12 2.26
CA SER A 113 -15.36 -19.90 2.51
C SER A 113 -14.53 -18.68 2.92
N THR A 114 -14.50 -17.67 2.06
CA THR A 114 -14.22 -16.27 2.44
C THR A 114 -15.27 -15.69 3.42
N ARG A 115 -16.12 -16.51 4.05
CA ARG A 115 -16.94 -16.12 5.21
C ARG A 115 -16.18 -16.28 6.53
N ARG A 116 -15.07 -15.57 6.65
CA ARG A 116 -14.63 -15.03 7.95
C ARG A 116 -14.36 -13.53 7.84
N SER A 117 -14.95 -12.83 6.87
CA SER A 117 -15.24 -11.42 7.11
C SER A 117 -16.23 -11.41 8.27
N ILE A 118 -15.82 -10.85 9.40
CA ILE A 118 -16.77 -10.52 10.46
C ILE A 118 -17.83 -9.67 9.75
N ARG A 119 -19.06 -10.20 9.66
CA ARG A 119 -20.14 -9.47 9.00
C ARG A 119 -20.36 -8.20 9.81
N LEU A 120 -19.87 -7.09 9.27
CA LEU A 120 -20.37 -5.79 9.65
C LEU A 120 -21.89 -5.84 9.47
N PRO A 121 -22.67 -5.38 10.46
CA PRO A 121 -24.10 -5.17 10.25
C PRO A 121 -24.28 -4.35 8.97
N GLU A 122 -25.18 -4.77 8.07
CA GLU A 122 -25.45 -4.11 6.77
C GLU A 122 -25.90 -2.63 6.92
N THR A 123 -26.00 -2.14 8.16
CA THR A 123 -26.44 -0.81 8.56
C THR A 123 -25.33 0.21 8.79
N ILE A 124 -24.04 -0.18 8.82
CA ILE A 124 -22.94 0.73 9.18
C ILE A 124 -22.04 0.99 7.96
N ASP A 125 -22.13 2.21 7.40
CA ASP A 125 -21.18 2.72 6.43
C ASP A 125 -19.91 3.21 7.15
N LEU A 126 -18.80 2.48 6.94
CA LEU A 126 -17.50 2.81 7.52
C LEU A 126 -16.98 4.19 7.08
N GLY A 127 -17.33 4.65 5.88
CA GLY A 127 -16.95 5.97 5.38
C GLY A 127 -17.66 7.09 6.13
N ALA A 128 -18.98 6.98 6.30
CA ALA A 128 -19.76 7.93 7.10
C ALA A 128 -19.35 7.93 8.58
N LEU A 129 -19.01 6.75 9.10
CA LEU A 129 -18.50 6.60 10.47
C LEU A 129 -17.15 7.29 10.65
N TYR A 130 -16.21 7.09 9.73
CA TYR A 130 -14.90 7.76 9.73
C TYR A 130 -15.03 9.29 9.68
N LEU A 131 -15.92 9.83 8.83
CA LEU A 131 -16.19 11.27 8.78
C LEU A 131 -16.71 11.79 10.13
N SER A 132 -17.58 11.01 10.79
CA SER A 132 -18.11 11.35 12.12
C SER A 132 -17.02 11.27 13.20
N MET A 133 -16.08 10.34 13.09
CA MET A 133 -14.94 10.22 13.99
C MET A 133 -13.97 11.39 13.89
N LYS A 134 -13.94 12.09 12.75
CA LYS A 134 -13.08 13.26 12.51
C LYS A 134 -13.73 14.60 12.84
N ASP A 135 -14.97 14.59 13.34
CA ASP A 135 -15.66 15.81 13.71
C ASP A 135 -14.95 16.52 14.87
N THR A 136 -14.72 17.83 14.74
CA THR A 136 -13.94 18.62 15.71
C THR A 136 -14.59 18.70 17.09
N GLU A 137 -15.93 18.57 17.18
CA GLU A 137 -16.67 18.66 18.44
C GLU A 137 -17.17 17.30 18.95
N LYS A 138 -17.59 16.44 18.02
CA LYS A 138 -18.25 15.17 18.31
C LYS A 138 -17.41 13.94 17.94
N GLY A 139 -16.21 14.11 17.39
CA GLY A 139 -15.32 13.04 16.96
C GLY A 139 -14.40 12.50 18.05
N VAL A 140 -13.47 11.63 17.65
CA VAL A 140 -12.41 11.11 18.52
C VAL A 140 -11.36 12.20 18.68
N LYS A 141 -11.04 12.55 19.93
CA LYS A 141 -10.06 13.59 20.23
C LYS A 141 -8.65 13.08 19.95
N GLU A 142 -7.98 13.74 19.01
CA GLU A 142 -6.55 13.59 18.78
C GLU A 142 -5.78 14.30 19.90
N LEU A 143 -4.75 13.63 20.43
CA LEU A 143 -3.89 14.08 21.51
C LEU A 143 -2.43 13.86 21.14
N ASN A 144 -1.55 14.58 21.84
CA ASN A 144 -0.12 14.32 21.80
C ASN A 144 0.21 13.40 22.98
N LEU A 145 0.63 12.17 22.68
CA LEU A 145 0.93 11.14 23.67
C LEU A 145 2.42 10.84 23.66
N GLU A 146 3.04 10.79 24.84
CA GLU A 146 4.45 10.43 24.99
C GLU A 146 4.57 8.99 25.51
N LYS A 147 5.37 8.17 24.84
CA LYS A 147 5.69 6.81 25.28
C LYS A 147 7.07 6.39 24.81
N ASP A 148 7.85 5.76 25.70
CA ASP A 148 9.20 5.23 25.40
C ASP A 148 10.15 6.28 24.78
N LYS A 149 10.13 7.52 25.30
CA LYS A 149 10.90 8.67 24.79
C LYS A 149 10.54 9.10 23.36
N LYS A 150 9.41 8.62 22.82
CA LYS A 150 8.85 9.04 21.54
C LYS A 150 7.57 9.85 21.78
N ILE A 151 7.45 10.96 21.07
CA ILE A 151 6.24 11.79 21.10
C ILE A 151 5.40 11.44 19.88
N PHE A 152 4.17 11.00 20.10
CA PHE A 152 3.19 10.67 19.08
C PHE A 152 2.18 11.83 18.99
N ASN A 153 2.31 12.66 17.96
CA ASN A 153 1.40 13.78 17.73
C ASN A 153 0.19 13.35 16.91
N HIS A 154 -0.97 13.96 17.16
CA HIS A 154 -2.22 13.66 16.46
C HIS A 154 -2.66 12.18 16.54
N CYS A 155 -2.52 11.58 17.73
CA CYS A 155 -2.88 10.19 17.98
C CYS A 155 -3.94 10.06 19.08
N PHE A 156 -4.55 8.88 19.17
CA PHE A 156 -5.53 8.55 20.18
C PHE A 156 -5.38 7.10 20.59
N THR A 157 -5.88 6.77 21.77
CA THR A 157 -5.77 5.43 22.34
C THR A 157 -6.87 4.51 21.83
N GLY A 158 -6.60 3.21 21.83
CA GLY A 158 -7.53 2.19 21.36
C GLY A 158 -8.86 2.20 22.13
N ASN A 159 -8.78 2.37 23.45
CA ASN A 159 -9.99 2.43 24.29
C ASN A 159 -10.88 3.64 23.97
N CYS A 160 -10.29 4.80 23.64
CA CYS A 160 -11.05 6.00 23.29
C CYS A 160 -11.88 5.81 22.02
N VAL A 161 -11.37 5.06 21.04
CA VAL A 161 -12.13 4.70 19.83
C VAL A 161 -13.36 3.86 20.19
N ILE A 162 -13.19 2.86 21.06
CA ILE A 162 -14.29 1.98 21.48
C ILE A 162 -15.32 2.76 22.32
N ASP A 163 -14.86 3.59 23.24
CA ASP A 163 -15.71 4.45 24.08
C ASP A 163 -16.55 5.40 23.23
N TRP A 164 -15.94 5.97 22.19
CA TRP A 164 -16.62 6.84 21.24
C TRP A 164 -17.70 6.07 20.46
N LEU A 165 -17.38 4.89 19.92
CA LEU A 165 -18.33 4.05 19.17
C LEU A 165 -19.55 3.68 20.01
N VAL A 166 -19.35 3.37 21.30
CA VAL A 166 -20.44 3.05 22.23
C VAL A 166 -21.26 4.30 22.55
N SER A 167 -20.59 5.43 22.81
CA SER A 167 -21.25 6.69 23.17
C SER A 167 -22.09 7.27 22.03
N ASN A 168 -21.66 7.08 20.78
CA ASN A 168 -22.39 7.52 19.58
C ASN A 168 -23.47 6.53 19.13
N LYS A 169 -23.76 5.49 19.94
CA LYS A 169 -24.72 4.41 19.64
C LYS A 169 -24.44 3.68 18.31
N SER A 170 -23.19 3.73 17.83
CA SER A 170 -22.76 3.00 16.62
C SER A 170 -22.61 1.52 16.90
N VAL A 171 -22.37 1.14 18.17
CA VAL A 171 -22.26 -0.26 18.62
C VAL A 171 -22.98 -0.47 19.94
N ARG A 172 -23.45 -1.70 20.20
CA ARG A 172 -24.23 -2.04 21.41
C ARG A 172 -23.34 -2.39 22.60
N ASN A 173 -22.12 -2.84 22.34
CA ASN A 173 -21.16 -3.28 23.34
C ASN A 173 -19.72 -3.10 22.83
N ARG A 174 -18.74 -3.21 23.73
CA ARG A 174 -17.31 -3.07 23.39
C ARG A 174 -16.83 -4.12 22.39
N GLN A 175 -17.41 -5.32 22.42
CA GLN A 175 -17.01 -6.42 21.55
C GLN A 175 -17.42 -6.18 20.09
N GLU A 176 -18.58 -5.57 19.86
CA GLU A 176 -18.96 -5.01 18.56
C GLU A 176 -18.07 -3.83 18.18
N GLY A 177 -17.76 -2.95 19.14
CA GLY A 177 -16.78 -1.88 18.96
C GLY A 177 -15.45 -2.38 18.41
N LEU A 178 -14.92 -3.46 18.97
CA LEU A 178 -13.66 -4.10 18.55
C LEU A 178 -13.71 -4.58 17.10
N VAL A 179 -14.84 -5.14 16.67
CA VAL A 179 -15.07 -5.58 15.28
C VAL A 179 -15.08 -4.38 14.33
N ILE A 180 -15.81 -3.31 14.69
CA ILE A 180 -15.87 -2.10 13.86
C ILE A 180 -14.50 -1.43 13.79
N ALA A 181 -13.81 -1.26 14.92
CA ALA A 181 -12.49 -0.66 15.00
C ALA A 181 -11.43 -1.47 14.24
N SER A 182 -11.48 -2.80 14.32
CA SER A 182 -10.65 -3.69 13.50
C SER A 182 -10.93 -3.52 12.00
N SER A 183 -12.20 -3.34 11.62
CA SER A 183 -12.58 -3.09 10.23
C SER A 183 -12.06 -1.72 9.75
N LEU A 184 -12.18 -0.67 10.58
CA LEU A 184 -11.62 0.65 10.29
C LEU A 184 -10.10 0.60 10.11
N LEU A 185 -9.40 -0.21 10.90
CA LEU A 185 -7.95 -0.41 10.76
C LEU A 185 -7.58 -1.15 9.47
N ASN A 186 -8.30 -2.24 9.16
CA ASN A 186 -8.05 -3.04 7.96
C ASN A 186 -8.31 -2.27 6.65
N GLU A 187 -9.37 -1.45 6.62
CA GLU A 187 -9.70 -0.58 5.47
C GLU A 187 -8.79 0.67 5.41
N GLY A 188 -7.96 0.89 6.43
CA GLY A 188 -7.00 1.98 6.50
C GLY A 188 -7.58 3.33 6.90
N TYR A 189 -8.78 3.37 7.47
CA TYR A 189 -9.34 4.56 8.13
C TYR A 189 -8.60 4.88 9.43
N LEU A 190 -8.02 3.87 10.07
CA LEU A 190 -7.13 3.99 11.22
C LEU A 190 -5.76 3.40 10.88
N GLN A 191 -4.70 3.96 11.45
CA GLN A 191 -3.34 3.42 11.35
C GLN A 191 -2.77 3.15 12.74
N PRO A 192 -2.05 2.04 12.95
CA PRO A 192 -1.42 1.75 14.24
C PRO A 192 -0.21 2.66 14.50
N ALA A 193 -0.12 3.20 15.71
CA ALA A 193 1.03 3.93 16.24
C ALA A 193 1.60 3.21 17.46
N GLY A 194 2.92 3.28 17.63
CA GLY A 194 3.65 2.56 18.67
C GLY A 194 3.78 1.06 18.41
N ASP A 195 4.74 0.44 19.09
CA ASP A 195 5.14 -0.95 18.81
C ASP A 195 4.02 -1.93 19.20
N LEU A 196 3.27 -1.66 20.27
CA LEU A 196 2.17 -2.51 20.72
C LEU A 196 1.08 -2.70 19.65
N SER A 197 0.61 -1.60 19.06
CA SER A 197 -0.41 -1.64 18.00
C SER A 197 0.15 -2.24 16.72
N LYS A 198 1.42 -1.95 16.37
CA LYS A 198 2.07 -2.51 15.18
C LYS A 198 2.19 -4.03 15.28
N TYR A 199 2.68 -4.55 16.40
CA TYR A 199 2.78 -5.99 16.64
C TYR A 199 1.42 -6.69 16.62
N ALA A 200 0.35 -6.03 17.08
CA ALA A 200 -0.99 -6.59 17.03
C ALA A 200 -1.54 -6.73 15.60
N VAL A 201 -1.19 -5.79 14.72
CA VAL A 201 -1.56 -5.82 13.30
C VAL A 201 -0.72 -6.83 12.51
N ASP A 202 0.54 -7.02 12.90
CA ASP A 202 1.46 -7.99 12.29
C ASP A 202 1.25 -9.43 12.80
N GLY A 203 0.49 -9.58 13.89
CA GLY A 203 0.17 -10.86 14.53
C GLY A 203 -0.94 -11.66 13.83
N THR A 204 -1.11 -12.92 14.24
CA THR A 204 -2.15 -13.85 13.71
C THR A 204 -3.52 -13.69 14.41
N ALA A 205 -3.75 -12.59 15.12
CA ALA A 205 -4.96 -12.39 15.91
C ALA A 205 -6.18 -12.13 15.00
N GLU A 206 -7.35 -12.66 15.37
CA GLU A 206 -8.60 -12.45 14.61
C GLU A 206 -9.05 -10.97 14.61
N ASN A 207 -8.64 -10.18 15.61
CA ASN A 207 -8.89 -8.75 15.71
C ASN A 207 -7.56 -8.00 15.89
N PRO A 208 -7.05 -7.30 14.85
CA PRO A 208 -5.79 -6.57 14.93
C PRO A 208 -5.88 -5.30 15.78
N PHE A 209 -7.10 -4.82 16.07
CA PHE A 209 -7.32 -3.67 16.93
C PHE A 209 -7.34 -4.07 18.40
N LEU A 210 -6.54 -3.39 19.21
CA LEU A 210 -6.47 -3.53 20.65
C LEU A 210 -7.30 -2.46 21.36
N ASP A 211 -8.29 -2.89 22.14
CA ASP A 211 -9.01 -2.05 23.11
C ASP A 211 -8.14 -1.86 24.36
N ASN A 212 -7.10 -1.05 24.24
CA ASN A 212 -6.12 -0.82 25.30
C ASN A 212 -5.71 0.66 25.33
N PRO A 213 -5.60 1.31 26.51
CA PRO A 213 -5.06 2.67 26.64
C PRO A 213 -3.61 2.80 26.14
N ASP A 214 -2.85 1.71 26.13
CA ASP A 214 -1.46 1.67 25.71
C ASP A 214 -1.26 1.44 24.20
N ALA A 215 -2.36 1.17 23.48
CA ALA A 215 -2.37 0.97 22.04
C ALA A 215 -2.77 2.28 21.35
N PHE A 216 -1.86 2.83 20.55
CA PHE A 216 -2.10 4.11 19.87
C PHE A 216 -2.51 3.89 18.42
N TYR A 217 -3.34 4.82 17.94
CA TYR A 217 -3.82 4.87 16.57
C TYR A 217 -3.89 6.33 16.11
N TYR A 218 -3.86 6.53 14.80
CA TYR A 218 -3.99 7.86 14.21
C TYR A 218 -4.82 7.81 12.92
N PHE A 219 -5.39 8.94 12.53
CA PHE A 219 -6.06 9.05 11.23
C PHE A 219 -5.02 9.29 10.13
N PRO A 220 -5.12 8.64 8.96
CA PRO A 220 -4.15 8.81 7.87
C PRO A 220 -3.97 10.26 7.40
N ASP A 221 -4.98 11.10 7.60
CA ASP A 221 -5.01 12.49 7.16
C ASP A 221 -4.68 13.50 8.29
N SER A 222 -4.38 13.05 9.53
CA SER A 222 -4.21 13.94 10.70
C SER A 222 -2.84 14.62 10.79
N GLY A 223 -1.95 14.41 9.81
CA GLY A 223 -0.59 14.97 9.87
C GLY A 223 0.28 14.34 10.95
N PHE A 224 -0.02 13.10 11.36
CA PHE A 224 0.74 12.35 12.35
C PHE A 224 2.25 12.34 12.07
N PHE A 225 3.04 12.63 13.10
CA PHE A 225 4.49 12.47 13.11
C PHE A 225 4.97 11.98 14.48
N CYS A 226 6.09 11.24 14.47
CA CYS A 226 6.71 10.66 15.65
C CYS A 226 8.15 11.18 15.73
N GLU A 227 8.48 11.94 16.76
CA GLU A 227 9.85 12.42 16.98
C GLU A 227 10.64 11.39 17.78
N GLU A 228 11.73 10.90 17.21
CA GLU A 228 12.78 10.15 17.92
C GLU A 228 13.87 11.14 18.33
N ASN A 229 14.27 11.15 19.61
CA ASN A 229 15.50 11.80 20.02
C ASN A 229 16.68 11.03 19.39
N SER A 230 17.16 11.54 18.25
CA SER A 230 18.22 10.94 17.42
C SER A 230 19.51 10.72 18.20
N SER A 231 19.99 9.48 18.20
CA SER A 231 21.35 9.11 18.61
C SER A 231 22.04 8.55 17.37
N ASP A 232 23.00 9.31 16.85
CA ASP A 232 23.84 8.98 15.69
C ASP A 232 24.62 7.67 15.89
N ASP A 233 24.62 6.80 14.88
CA ASP A 233 25.80 6.14 14.32
C ASP A 233 25.35 5.01 13.37
N ASP A 234 25.67 5.11 12.06
CA ASP A 234 25.87 3.92 11.23
C ASP A 234 26.80 4.20 10.03
N VAL A 235 27.89 3.42 9.98
CA VAL A 235 28.99 3.52 9.01
C VAL A 235 28.66 2.69 7.77
N ILE A 236 28.57 3.33 6.59
CA ILE A 236 28.27 2.69 5.30
C ILE A 236 29.57 2.28 4.56
N LEU A 237 29.68 1.00 4.20
CA LEU A 237 30.75 0.44 3.36
C LEU A 237 30.55 0.80 1.88
N LYS A 238 31.57 1.42 1.26
CA LYS A 238 31.64 1.67 -0.19
C LYS A 238 32.13 0.42 -0.93
N GLU A 239 31.29 -0.16 -1.80
CA GLU A 239 31.71 -1.10 -2.84
C GLU A 239 31.74 -0.41 -4.22
N GLU A 240 32.84 -0.56 -4.97
CA GLU A 240 32.99 -0.05 -6.33
C GLU A 240 32.27 -0.97 -7.34
N PHE A 241 31.26 -0.45 -8.03
CA PHE A 241 30.56 -1.15 -9.10
C PHE A 241 31.30 -0.95 -10.44
N ARG A 242 31.72 -2.04 -11.09
CA ARG A 242 32.24 -2.05 -12.47
C ARG A 242 31.13 -2.45 -13.45
N GLY A 243 30.82 -1.58 -14.42
CA GLY A 243 29.77 -1.81 -15.43
C GLY A 243 29.89 -0.88 -16.64
N VAL A 244 29.06 -1.10 -17.67
CA VAL A 244 29.01 -0.23 -18.86
C VAL A 244 28.05 0.92 -18.61
N VAL A 245 28.45 2.16 -18.90
CA VAL A 245 27.57 3.33 -18.74
C VAL A 245 26.43 3.26 -19.77
N ILE A 246 25.20 3.04 -19.28
CA ILE A 246 23.99 2.98 -20.12
C ILE A 246 23.38 4.38 -20.34
N LYS A 247 23.45 5.25 -19.33
CA LYS A 247 23.06 6.66 -19.40
C LYS A 247 23.78 7.43 -18.29
N GLN A 248 24.20 8.65 -18.59
CA GLN A 248 24.81 9.58 -17.65
C GLN A 248 24.05 10.92 -17.71
N GLY A 249 23.91 11.56 -16.56
CA GLY A 249 23.31 12.88 -16.41
C GLY A 249 23.14 13.22 -14.92
N CYS A 250 22.58 14.39 -14.64
CA CYS A 250 22.39 14.87 -13.27
C CYS A 250 20.93 14.70 -12.86
N LEU A 251 20.71 14.08 -11.70
CA LEU A 251 19.40 13.93 -11.07
C LEU A 251 19.46 14.55 -9.68
N LEU A 252 18.38 15.21 -9.26
CA LEU A 252 18.26 15.65 -7.87
C LEU A 252 17.68 14.50 -7.05
N LYS A 253 18.40 14.09 -6.00
CA LYS A 253 17.91 13.12 -5.01
C LYS A 253 17.27 13.89 -3.86
N GLN A 254 16.09 13.45 -3.39
CA GLN A 254 15.53 13.93 -2.12
C GLN A 254 16.07 13.09 -0.95
N GLY A 255 16.67 13.74 0.06
CA GLY A 255 17.26 13.13 1.27
C GLY A 255 18.72 13.58 1.54
N GLU A 256 19.13 13.65 2.81
CA GLU A 256 20.38 14.28 3.28
C GLU A 256 21.67 13.47 3.05
N ASP A 257 21.61 12.17 2.73
CA ASP A 257 22.84 11.36 2.58
C ASP A 257 23.40 11.33 1.13
N PRO A 258 24.68 11.68 0.91
CA PRO A 258 25.34 11.54 -0.39
C PRO A 258 26.16 10.23 -0.53
N LEU A 259 26.27 9.74 -1.79
CA LEU A 259 27.30 8.84 -2.36
C LEU A 259 27.20 7.31 -2.17
N GLY A 260 26.02 6.72 -2.39
CA GLY A 260 25.86 5.26 -2.55
C GLY A 260 25.56 4.83 -3.99
N ALA A 261 25.65 3.53 -4.28
CA ALA A 261 25.20 2.93 -5.53
C ALA A 261 23.89 2.16 -5.30
N ILE A 262 22.94 2.29 -6.23
CA ILE A 262 21.66 1.57 -6.17
C ILE A 262 21.79 0.28 -6.96
N ARG A 263 21.65 -0.88 -6.30
CA ARG A 263 21.63 -2.17 -6.99
C ARG A 263 20.30 -2.35 -7.71
N LEU A 264 20.29 -2.07 -9.00
CA LEU A 264 19.09 -2.10 -9.84
C LEU A 264 18.45 -3.51 -9.99
N ARG A 265 19.12 -4.60 -9.62
CA ARG A 265 18.55 -5.94 -9.83
C ARG A 265 17.30 -6.15 -8.97
N GLY A 266 16.14 -6.27 -9.62
CA GLY A 266 14.85 -6.49 -8.95
C GLY A 266 14.17 -5.22 -8.45
N CYS A 267 14.64 -4.04 -8.86
CA CYS A 267 13.98 -2.79 -8.51
C CYS A 267 12.76 -2.51 -9.38
N VAL A 268 11.83 -1.70 -8.86
CA VAL A 268 10.73 -1.10 -9.61
C VAL A 268 10.97 0.38 -9.76
N VAL A 269 10.81 0.89 -10.99
CA VAL A 269 10.90 2.31 -11.28
C VAL A 269 9.56 2.85 -11.76
N THR A 270 9.04 3.88 -11.08
CA THR A 270 7.71 4.44 -11.36
C THR A 270 7.77 5.97 -11.39
N SER A 271 7.05 6.61 -12.31
CA SER A 271 6.84 8.06 -12.25
C SER A 271 5.95 8.44 -11.06
N VAL A 272 6.33 9.45 -10.30
CA VAL A 272 5.57 9.94 -9.16
C VAL A 272 5.05 11.35 -9.47
N GLU A 273 3.82 11.64 -9.05
CA GLU A 273 3.13 12.90 -9.32
C GLU A 273 3.14 13.86 -8.09
N SER A 274 3.61 13.40 -6.93
CA SER A 274 3.66 14.19 -5.69
C SER A 274 4.76 13.72 -4.73
N ASN A 275 5.56 14.65 -4.23
CA ASN A 275 6.52 14.45 -3.13
C ASN A 275 5.82 14.01 -1.81
N PRO A 276 6.38 13.07 -1.02
CA PRO A 276 5.93 12.79 0.35
C PRO A 276 5.86 14.01 1.29
N ASP A 277 6.68 15.05 1.06
CA ASP A 277 6.78 16.23 1.94
C ASP A 277 5.73 17.33 1.68
N GLY A 278 4.67 17.06 0.92
CA GLY A 278 3.50 17.93 0.82
C GLY A 278 3.70 19.29 0.15
N LYS A 279 4.91 19.63 -0.33
CA LYS A 279 5.13 20.82 -1.15
C LYS A 279 4.59 20.57 -2.56
N LYS A 280 3.47 21.20 -2.91
CA LYS A 280 3.00 21.30 -4.30
C LYS A 280 3.99 22.16 -5.08
N SER A 281 4.91 21.53 -5.80
CA SER A 281 5.70 22.18 -6.83
C SER A 281 5.17 21.76 -8.20
N GLU A 282 4.88 22.75 -9.05
CA GLU A 282 4.09 22.60 -10.28
C GLU A 282 4.75 21.77 -11.40
N GLU A 283 6.03 21.40 -11.27
CA GLU A 283 6.74 20.61 -12.29
C GLU A 283 7.72 19.59 -11.68
N GLU A 284 7.24 18.76 -10.77
CA GLU A 284 8.03 17.69 -10.20
C GLU A 284 8.15 16.52 -11.18
N ASN A 285 9.21 16.54 -12.01
CA ASN A 285 9.64 15.45 -12.88
C ASN A 285 10.23 14.27 -12.07
N LEU A 286 9.51 13.87 -11.02
CA LEU A 286 9.90 12.86 -10.06
C LEU A 286 9.63 11.45 -10.57
N PHE A 287 10.52 10.55 -10.18
CA PHE A 287 10.35 9.12 -10.28
C PHE A 287 10.94 8.45 -9.05
N GLU A 288 10.36 7.33 -8.67
CA GLU A 288 10.73 6.54 -7.52
C GLU A 288 11.35 5.23 -8.01
N ILE A 289 12.47 4.84 -7.39
CA ILE A 289 13.07 3.52 -7.53
C ILE A 289 12.88 2.80 -6.19
N ILE A 290 12.20 1.66 -6.21
CA ILE A 290 12.04 0.77 -5.06
C ILE A 290 12.97 -0.40 -5.28
N THR A 291 13.93 -0.61 -4.40
CA THR A 291 14.88 -1.71 -4.52
C THR A 291 14.31 -3.06 -4.04
N ALA A 292 15.05 -4.15 -4.29
CA ALA A 292 14.62 -5.50 -3.88
C ALA A 292 14.61 -5.69 -2.35
N ASP A 293 15.43 -4.90 -1.65
CA ASP A 293 15.47 -4.72 -0.19
C ASP A 293 14.52 -3.60 0.30
N GLU A 294 13.58 -3.17 -0.54
CA GLU A 294 12.51 -2.23 -0.19
C GLU A 294 12.99 -0.83 0.23
N VAL A 295 14.13 -0.38 -0.30
CA VAL A 295 14.61 0.99 -0.15
C VAL A 295 14.00 1.86 -1.24
N HIS A 296 13.38 2.97 -0.83
CA HIS A 296 12.71 3.91 -1.72
C HIS A 296 13.63 5.09 -2.04
N TYR A 297 13.95 5.28 -3.31
CA TYR A 297 14.76 6.40 -3.80
C TYR A 297 13.88 7.32 -4.66
N PHE A 298 13.71 8.57 -4.21
CA PHE A 298 13.02 9.60 -4.98
C PHE A 298 14.03 10.46 -5.73
N LEU A 299 13.88 10.49 -7.05
CA LEU A 299 14.78 11.17 -7.98
C LEU A 299 13.98 12.12 -8.88
N GLN A 300 14.52 13.32 -9.11
CA GLN A 300 13.94 14.33 -9.98
C GLN A 300 14.82 14.54 -11.21
N ALA A 301 14.22 14.44 -12.39
CA ALA A 301 14.86 14.83 -13.65
C ALA A 301 14.64 16.32 -13.93
N ALA A 302 15.43 16.93 -14.82
CA ALA A 302 15.25 18.33 -15.16
C ALA A 302 14.00 18.56 -16.02
N THR A 303 13.60 17.57 -16.84
CA THR A 303 12.43 17.67 -17.72
C THR A 303 11.56 16.39 -17.73
N PRO A 304 10.28 16.46 -18.14
CA PRO A 304 9.42 15.26 -18.24
C PRO A 304 9.93 14.25 -19.27
N LYS A 305 10.56 14.77 -20.34
CA LYS A 305 11.21 13.97 -21.38
C LYS A 305 12.39 13.21 -20.78
N GLU A 306 13.26 13.92 -20.05
CA GLU A 306 14.42 13.32 -19.40
C GLU A 306 14.02 12.29 -18.34
N ARG A 307 12.98 12.55 -17.53
CA ARG A 307 12.39 11.56 -16.61
C ARG A 307 12.04 10.27 -17.34
N THR A 308 11.35 10.40 -18.47
CA THR A 308 10.93 9.24 -19.28
C THR A 308 12.14 8.48 -19.82
N GLU A 309 13.20 9.19 -20.24
CA GLU A 309 14.45 8.58 -20.68
C GLU A 309 15.20 7.88 -19.55
N TRP A 310 15.22 8.45 -18.34
CA TRP A 310 15.81 7.83 -17.15
C TRP A 310 15.09 6.56 -16.75
N ILE A 311 13.76 6.60 -16.66
CA ILE A 311 12.92 5.42 -16.41
C ILE A 311 13.22 4.32 -17.45
N LYS A 312 13.26 4.68 -18.74
CA LYS A 312 13.59 3.72 -19.82
C LYS A 312 15.00 3.16 -19.69
N ALA A 313 16.00 3.98 -19.40
CA ALA A 313 17.39 3.53 -19.26
C ALA A 313 17.55 2.56 -18.08
N ILE A 314 16.94 2.87 -16.93
CA ILE A 314 16.89 2.00 -15.75
C ILE A 314 16.18 0.68 -16.11
N GLN A 315 15.08 0.75 -16.86
CA GLN A 315 14.36 -0.43 -17.36
C GLN A 315 15.20 -1.30 -18.32
N VAL A 316 16.06 -0.70 -19.14
CA VAL A 316 16.97 -1.42 -20.05
C VAL A 316 18.12 -2.08 -19.27
N ALA A 317 18.64 -1.39 -18.27
CA ALA A 317 19.66 -1.94 -17.36
C ALA A 317 19.13 -3.19 -16.63
N PHE A 318 17.87 -3.17 -16.17
CA PHE A 318 17.23 -4.35 -15.56
C PHE A 318 17.25 -5.58 -16.47
N ARG A 319 16.91 -5.40 -17.76
CA ARG A 319 16.79 -6.51 -18.72
C ARG A 319 18.13 -7.11 -19.11
N THR A 320 19.17 -6.29 -19.15
CA THR A 320 20.48 -6.68 -19.66
C THR A 320 21.40 -7.22 -18.58
N GLY A 321 21.12 -6.95 -17.29
CA GLY A 321 21.90 -7.47 -16.16
C GLY A 321 23.37 -7.03 -16.18
N LYS A 322 23.67 -5.95 -16.90
CA LYS A 322 24.99 -5.35 -17.07
C LYS A 322 25.14 -4.12 -16.18
#